data_AF-A0A0R2FEQ6-F1
#
_entry.id   AF-A0A0R2FEQ6-F1
#
_cell.length_a   1.000
_cell.length_b   1.000
_cell.length_c   1.000
_cell.angle_alpha   90.00
_cell.angle_beta   90.00
_cell.angle_gamma   90.00
#
_symmetry.space_group_name_H-M   'P 1'
#
loop_
_entity.id
_entity.type
_entity.pdbx_description
1 polymer ?
#
loop_
_entity_poly.entity_id
_entity_poly.type
_entity_poly.pdbx_seq_one_letter_code
_entity_poly.pdbx_strand_id
1 'polypeptide(L)'
;MRRERIRKNRRTLYLTLTGIGTAVIFVAVFMWLVLRGAKVQGPVTSSSSSVSSSVAVTHPFNSGTHKASGTVIDLDRDQHDLTVYVKLTDDQAYTRLLILDPHGHPFVVNDTGSFKRKNGKLTLTSEHANVYEYASATTYKNNKPTAVRQYSVDGATGTVRSYAKTLTSELNNTITLKNKTPHSYRYVEANLTTEPIAAPPTLCFLS
;
A
#
# COMPACT_ATOMS: atom_id res chain seq x y z
N MET A 1 -48.12 18.81 14.42
CA MET A 1 -46.65 18.79 14.67
C MET A 1 -45.96 17.61 13.95
N ARG A 2 -45.97 17.55 12.60
CA ARG A 2 -45.43 16.39 11.85
C ARG A 2 -44.53 16.76 10.65
N ARG A 3 -44.28 18.05 10.43
CA ARG A 3 -43.51 18.54 9.25
C ARG A 3 -42.08 18.99 9.58
N GLU A 4 -41.68 18.99 10.84
CA GLU A 4 -40.39 19.54 11.27
C GLU A 4 -39.28 18.49 11.42
N ARG A 5 -39.63 17.21 11.58
CA ARG A 5 -38.64 16.11 11.66
C ARG A 5 -38.00 15.75 10.31
N ILE A 6 -38.61 16.12 9.18
CA ILE A 6 -38.10 15.75 7.84
C ILE A 6 -36.95 16.68 7.40
N ARG A 7 -36.87 17.91 7.93
CA ARG A 7 -35.82 18.87 7.53
C ARG A 7 -34.45 18.58 8.17
N LYS A 8 -34.40 18.03 9.40
CA LYS A 8 -33.13 17.72 10.07
C LYS A 8 -32.36 16.55 9.43
N ASN A 9 -33.07 15.57 8.87
CA ASN A 9 -32.42 14.38 8.32
C ASN A 9 -31.75 14.59 6.95
N ARG A 10 -32.10 15.67 6.22
CA ARG A 10 -31.45 16.01 4.95
C ARG A 10 -30.11 16.73 5.12
N ARG A 11 -29.91 17.48 6.21
CA ARG A 11 -28.62 18.15 6.49
C ARG A 11 -27.53 17.15 6.85
N THR A 12 -27.86 16.08 7.57
CA THR A 12 -26.92 15.00 7.90
C THR A 12 -26.54 14.18 6.66
N LEU A 13 -27.46 14.00 5.72
CA LEU A 13 -27.22 13.23 4.49
C LEU A 13 -26.29 13.95 3.50
N TYR A 14 -26.36 15.29 3.40
CA TYR A 14 -25.45 16.05 2.53
C TYR A 14 -24.05 16.20 3.14
N LEU A 15 -23.91 16.25 4.47
CA LEU A 15 -22.60 16.34 5.13
C LEU A 15 -21.79 15.04 5.01
N THR A 16 -22.44 13.87 4.99
CA THR A 16 -21.75 12.59 4.74
C THR A 16 -21.39 12.40 3.27
N LEU A 17 -22.24 12.85 2.33
CA LEU A 17 -21.94 12.75 0.90
C LEU A 17 -20.79 13.67 0.46
N THR A 18 -20.73 14.89 1.03
CA THR A 18 -19.69 15.87 0.67
C THR A 18 -18.31 15.44 1.21
N GLY A 19 -18.26 14.82 2.40
CA GLY A 19 -17.01 14.34 3.00
C GLY A 19 -16.38 13.14 2.28
N ILE A 20 -17.20 12.21 1.79
CA ILE A 20 -16.73 11.04 1.02
C ILE A 20 -16.22 11.50 -0.36
N GLY A 21 -16.92 12.42 -1.02
CA GLY A 21 -16.50 12.98 -2.30
C GLY A 21 -15.15 13.69 -2.23
N THR A 22 -14.90 14.48 -1.19
CA THR A 22 -13.62 15.19 -1.02
C THR A 22 -12.45 14.26 -0.74
N ALA A 23 -12.65 13.18 0.02
CA ALA A 23 -11.59 12.21 0.30
C ALA A 23 -11.18 11.43 -0.97
N VAL A 24 -12.14 11.03 -1.79
CA VAL A 24 -11.87 10.35 -3.08
C VAL A 24 -11.17 11.28 -4.06
N ILE A 25 -11.55 12.56 -4.10
CA ILE A 25 -10.86 13.57 -4.94
C ILE A 25 -9.42 13.79 -4.46
N PHE A 26 -9.16 13.87 -3.15
CA PHE A 26 -7.79 14.02 -2.64
C PHE A 26 -6.92 12.81 -2.98
N VAL A 27 -7.44 11.59 -2.86
CA VAL A 27 -6.70 10.37 -3.22
C VAL A 27 -6.44 10.29 -4.73
N ALA A 28 -7.43 10.63 -5.56
CA ALA A 28 -7.27 10.65 -7.02
C ALA A 28 -6.30 11.75 -7.49
N VAL A 29 -6.36 12.94 -6.89
CA VAL A 29 -5.44 14.07 -7.18
C VAL A 29 -4.03 13.76 -6.68
N PHE A 30 -3.88 13.12 -5.53
CA PHE A 30 -2.57 12.68 -5.01
C PHE A 30 -1.96 11.57 -5.86
N MET A 31 -2.77 10.58 -6.30
CA MET A 31 -2.34 9.59 -7.30
C MET A 31 -1.95 10.26 -8.62
N TRP A 32 -2.71 11.24 -9.10
CA TRP A 32 -2.41 11.96 -10.34
C TRP A 32 -1.11 12.78 -10.25
N LEU A 33 -0.86 13.46 -9.12
CA LEU A 33 0.38 14.20 -8.85
C LEU A 33 1.61 13.28 -8.77
N VAL A 34 1.46 12.08 -8.20
CA VAL A 34 2.55 11.09 -8.13
C VAL A 34 2.79 10.38 -9.48
N LEU A 35 1.77 10.29 -10.35
CA LEU A 35 1.87 9.66 -11.68
C LEU A 35 2.31 10.63 -12.79
N ARG A 36 2.03 11.94 -12.68
CA ARG A 36 2.66 12.96 -13.53
C ARG A 36 3.96 13.41 -12.87
N GLY A 37 5.01 12.61 -13.04
CA GLY A 37 6.37 13.12 -12.88
C GLY A 37 6.48 14.44 -13.65
N ALA A 38 6.83 15.52 -12.95
CA ALA A 38 6.99 16.83 -13.54
C ALA A 38 8.06 16.74 -14.65
N LYS A 39 7.62 16.57 -15.91
CA LYS A 39 8.45 16.84 -17.08
C LYS A 39 8.52 18.35 -17.24
N VAL A 40 9.45 18.98 -16.54
CA VAL A 40 9.92 20.31 -16.90
C VAL A 40 11.01 20.14 -17.97
N GLN A 41 10.61 20.23 -19.24
CA GLN A 41 11.51 20.59 -20.32
C GLN A 41 11.99 22.02 -20.05
N GLY A 42 13.30 22.19 -19.87
CA GLY A 42 13.91 23.44 -19.42
C GLY A 42 14.09 24.50 -20.51
N PRO A 43 14.83 25.58 -20.25
CA PRO A 43 15.46 26.38 -21.28
C PRO A 43 16.82 25.78 -21.68
N VAL A 44 17.05 25.66 -22.98
CA VAL A 44 18.32 25.24 -23.60
C VAL A 44 19.27 26.42 -23.81
N THR A 45 20.58 26.15 -23.65
CA THR A 45 21.79 26.90 -24.10
C THR A 45 22.02 28.29 -23.45
N SER A 46 23.21 28.73 -23.02
CA SER A 46 24.61 28.42 -23.34
C SER A 46 25.52 28.75 -22.14
N SER A 47 26.67 28.07 -22.09
CA SER A 47 27.99 28.48 -21.55
C SER A 47 28.09 29.27 -20.24
N SER A 48 28.82 28.66 -19.30
CA SER A 48 29.95 29.19 -18.52
C SER A 48 29.88 28.84 -17.03
N SER A 49 31.05 28.42 -16.56
CA SER A 49 31.40 27.94 -15.23
C SER A 49 30.85 28.76 -14.07
N SER A 50 30.35 28.08 -13.03
CA SER A 50 30.89 28.20 -11.66
C SER A 50 30.12 27.33 -10.66
N VAL A 51 30.89 26.69 -9.79
CA VAL A 51 30.59 26.13 -8.47
C VAL A 51 29.12 25.88 -8.14
N SER A 52 28.75 24.61 -8.02
CA SER A 52 27.57 24.22 -7.24
C SER A 52 27.93 23.00 -6.41
N SER A 53 28.01 23.21 -5.10
CA SER A 53 28.09 22.16 -4.10
C SER A 53 26.84 21.27 -4.23
N SER A 54 26.92 20.21 -5.01
CA SER A 54 25.93 19.14 -4.96
C SER A 54 26.14 18.43 -3.63
N VAL A 55 25.31 18.74 -2.64
CA VAL A 55 25.09 17.82 -1.53
C VAL A 55 24.53 16.57 -2.19
N ALA A 56 25.38 15.56 -2.39
CA ALA A 56 24.95 14.27 -2.88
C ALA A 56 23.90 13.76 -1.90
N VAL A 57 22.64 13.81 -2.30
CA VAL A 57 21.52 13.21 -1.55
C VAL A 57 21.85 11.73 -1.48
N THR A 58 22.43 11.32 -0.35
CA THR A 58 22.89 9.95 -0.16
C THR A 58 21.65 9.12 0.08
N HIS A 59 21.22 8.39 -0.96
CA HIS A 59 20.02 7.58 -0.85
C HIS A 59 20.28 6.45 0.16
N PRO A 60 19.48 6.38 1.24
CA PRO A 60 19.72 5.49 2.36
C PRO A 60 19.47 4.01 2.02
N PHE A 61 18.67 3.75 0.99
CA PHE A 61 18.33 2.44 0.44
C PHE A 61 17.89 2.66 -1.02
N ASN A 62 17.76 1.58 -1.80
CA ASN A 62 17.21 1.65 -3.15
C ASN A 62 15.69 1.61 -3.08
N SER A 63 15.04 2.76 -3.31
CA SER A 63 13.59 2.86 -3.48
C SER A 63 13.14 2.20 -4.80
N GLY A 64 11.85 1.88 -4.90
CA GLY A 64 11.29 1.17 -6.04
C GLY A 64 10.34 0.05 -5.66
N THR A 65 9.93 -0.73 -6.66
CA THR A 65 9.04 -1.88 -6.46
C THR A 65 9.82 -3.18 -6.40
N HIS A 66 9.50 -4.00 -5.42
CA HIS A 66 10.08 -5.31 -5.19
C HIS A 66 8.99 -6.37 -5.11
N LYS A 67 9.30 -7.55 -5.60
CA LYS A 67 8.46 -8.74 -5.50
C LYS A 67 9.12 -9.75 -4.57
N ALA A 68 8.33 -10.44 -3.76
CA ALA A 68 8.73 -11.64 -3.06
C ALA A 68 7.63 -12.69 -3.22
N SER A 69 7.99 -13.96 -3.39
CA SER A 69 7.01 -15.04 -3.52
C SER A 69 7.54 -16.35 -2.97
N GLY A 70 6.64 -17.18 -2.48
CA GLY A 70 6.94 -18.53 -2.00
C GLY A 70 5.83 -19.07 -1.11
N THR A 71 6.01 -20.30 -0.66
CA THR A 71 5.11 -20.94 0.30
C THR A 71 5.40 -20.43 1.71
N VAL A 72 4.34 -20.10 2.45
CA VAL A 72 4.41 -19.58 3.83
C VAL A 72 3.44 -20.32 4.74
N ILE A 73 3.65 -20.20 6.05
CA ILE A 73 2.72 -20.64 7.07
C ILE A 73 2.21 -19.38 7.78
N ASP A 74 0.90 -19.25 7.91
CA ASP A 74 0.28 -18.11 8.58
C ASP A 74 0.22 -18.30 10.11
N LEU A 75 -0.52 -17.42 10.81
CA LEU A 75 -0.65 -17.50 12.25
C LEU A 75 -1.56 -18.64 12.72
N ASP A 76 -2.46 -19.12 11.86
CA ASP A 76 -3.38 -20.24 12.11
C ASP A 76 -2.75 -21.60 11.79
N ARG A 77 -1.49 -21.61 11.34
CA ARG A 77 -0.68 -22.78 10.94
C ARG A 77 -1.08 -23.39 9.60
N ASP A 78 -1.82 -22.64 8.79
CA ASP A 78 -2.18 -23.06 7.46
C ASP A 78 -1.09 -22.66 6.45
N GLN A 79 -0.88 -23.55 5.48
CA GLN A 79 0.11 -23.35 4.43
C GLN A 79 -0.52 -22.62 3.25
N HIS A 80 0.13 -21.55 2.80
CA HIS A 80 -0.36 -20.72 1.69
C HIS A 80 0.73 -20.44 0.66
N ASP A 81 0.30 -20.26 -0.59
CA ASP A 81 1.15 -19.66 -1.61
C ASP A 81 1.04 -18.14 -1.56
N LEU A 82 2.13 -17.47 -1.18
CA LEU A 82 2.16 -16.01 -1.04
C LEU A 82 2.92 -15.36 -2.20
N THR A 83 2.33 -14.30 -2.73
CA THR A 83 3.04 -13.30 -3.53
C THR A 83 2.89 -11.92 -2.91
N VAL A 84 4.00 -11.20 -2.73
CA VAL A 84 4.05 -9.84 -2.21
C VAL A 84 4.66 -8.93 -3.26
N TYR A 85 3.99 -7.82 -3.53
CA TYR A 85 4.56 -6.67 -4.21
C TYR A 85 4.66 -5.53 -3.21
N VAL A 86 5.84 -4.93 -3.05
CA VAL A 86 6.04 -3.78 -2.16
C VAL A 86 6.75 -2.67 -2.91
N LYS A 87 6.13 -1.49 -2.96
CA LYS A 87 6.73 -0.26 -3.44
C LYS A 87 7.23 0.53 -2.23
N LEU A 88 8.52 0.78 -2.19
CA LEU A 88 9.20 1.59 -1.17
C LEU A 88 9.54 2.96 -1.76
N THR A 89 9.27 4.01 -1.02
CA THR A 89 9.54 5.40 -1.43
C THR A 89 10.56 6.05 -0.50
N ASP A 90 11.33 7.01 -1.03
CA ASP A 90 12.44 7.65 -0.31
C ASP A 90 12.01 8.43 0.95
N ASP A 91 10.72 8.81 1.02
CA ASP A 91 10.06 9.46 2.16
C ASP A 91 9.65 8.49 3.29
N GLN A 92 10.13 7.25 3.26
CA GLN A 92 9.85 6.21 4.26
C GLN A 92 8.39 5.73 4.29
N ALA A 93 7.67 5.88 3.17
CA ALA A 93 6.36 5.29 2.98
C ALA A 93 6.41 4.01 2.13
N TYR A 94 5.37 3.20 2.22
CA TYR A 94 5.23 2.04 1.35
C TYR A 94 3.78 1.84 0.89
N THR A 95 3.65 1.19 -0.26
CA THR A 95 2.41 0.54 -0.70
C THR A 95 2.71 -0.92 -0.98
N ARG A 96 1.84 -1.82 -0.53
CA ARG A 96 2.07 -3.25 -0.59
C ARG A 96 0.80 -3.99 -1.02
N LEU A 97 0.98 -4.98 -1.88
CA LEU A 97 -0.04 -5.95 -2.25
C LEU A 97 0.41 -7.33 -1.76
N LEU A 98 -0.31 -7.94 -0.84
CA LEU A 98 -0.17 -9.37 -0.50
C LEU A 98 -1.27 -10.15 -1.21
N ILE A 99 -0.93 -11.27 -1.81
CA ILE A 99 -1.85 -12.18 -2.47
C ILE A 99 -1.56 -13.59 -1.95
N LEU A 100 -2.48 -14.13 -1.17
CA LEU A 100 -2.47 -15.52 -0.72
C LEU A 100 -3.34 -16.36 -1.64
N ASP A 101 -2.88 -17.58 -1.94
CA ASP A 101 -3.57 -18.62 -2.71
C ASP A 101 -4.22 -18.13 -4.02
N PRO A 102 -3.44 -17.48 -4.92
CA PRO A 102 -3.97 -16.85 -6.14
C PRO A 102 -4.70 -17.81 -7.09
N HIS A 103 -4.52 -19.13 -6.93
CA HIS A 103 -5.08 -20.17 -7.78
C HIS A 103 -6.28 -20.92 -7.15
N GLY A 104 -6.53 -20.73 -5.86
CA GLY A 104 -7.62 -21.37 -5.12
C GLY A 104 -8.71 -20.37 -4.74
N HIS A 105 -8.65 -19.89 -3.49
CA HIS A 105 -9.52 -18.88 -2.92
C HIS A 105 -8.69 -17.63 -2.57
N PRO A 106 -8.43 -16.74 -3.54
CA PRO A 106 -7.47 -15.68 -3.34
C PRO A 106 -7.88 -14.74 -2.20
N PHE A 107 -6.92 -14.42 -1.35
CA PHE A 107 -7.05 -13.41 -0.31
C PHE A 107 -6.02 -12.32 -0.59
N VAL A 108 -6.51 -11.11 -0.85
CA VAL A 108 -5.67 -10.00 -1.30
C VAL A 108 -5.72 -8.87 -0.28
N VAL A 109 -4.55 -8.40 0.13
CA VAL A 109 -4.42 -7.24 1.00
C VAL A 109 -3.69 -6.13 0.25
N ASN A 110 -4.39 -5.00 0.04
CA ASN A 110 -3.78 -3.76 -0.40
C ASN A 110 -3.52 -2.89 0.84
N ASP A 111 -2.26 -2.67 1.16
CA ASP A 111 -1.79 -2.09 2.40
C ASP A 111 -0.86 -0.90 2.16
N THR A 112 -0.96 0.10 3.02
CA THR A 112 -0.11 1.29 3.01
C THR A 112 0.31 1.65 4.41
N GLY A 113 1.48 2.27 4.52
CA GLY A 113 1.96 2.81 5.77
C GLY A 113 3.37 3.33 5.66
N SER A 114 4.06 3.33 6.78
CA SER A 114 5.43 3.85 6.91
C SER A 114 6.40 2.75 7.30
N PHE A 115 7.70 3.03 7.16
CA PHE A 115 8.73 2.13 7.64
C PHE A 115 9.85 2.85 8.36
N LYS A 116 10.42 2.20 9.37
CA LYS A 116 11.63 2.66 10.03
C LYS A 116 12.82 1.83 9.58
N ARG A 117 13.94 2.49 9.30
CA ARG A 117 15.20 1.83 8.94
C ARG A 117 16.15 1.78 10.13
N LYS A 118 16.68 0.60 10.44
CA LYS A 118 17.74 0.41 11.43
C LYS A 118 18.63 -0.77 11.02
N ASN A 119 19.94 -0.60 11.05
CA ASN A 119 20.93 -1.68 10.83
C ASN A 119 20.66 -2.55 9.58
N GLY A 120 20.41 -1.92 8.43
CA GLY A 120 20.13 -2.66 7.18
C GLY A 120 18.77 -3.37 7.16
N LYS A 121 17.84 -3.02 8.04
CA LYS A 121 16.49 -3.58 8.09
C LYS A 121 15.45 -2.48 8.05
N LEU A 122 14.38 -2.69 7.29
CA LEU A 122 13.17 -1.87 7.27
C LEU A 122 12.09 -2.58 8.08
N THR A 123 11.53 -1.92 9.08
CA THR A 123 10.37 -2.41 9.83
C THR A 123 9.15 -1.66 9.35
N LEU A 124 8.20 -2.38 8.75
CA LEU A 124 6.96 -1.82 8.21
C LEU A 124 5.96 -1.62 9.34
N THR A 125 5.21 -0.53 9.26
CA THR A 125 4.09 -0.21 10.14
C THR A 125 2.91 0.15 9.27
N SER A 126 1.91 -0.73 9.27
CA SER A 126 0.69 -0.55 8.51
C SER A 126 -0.18 0.55 9.11
N GLU A 127 -0.74 1.39 8.24
CA GLU A 127 -1.61 2.51 8.60
C GLU A 127 -3.02 2.33 8.04
N HIS A 128 -3.13 1.86 6.80
CA HIS A 128 -4.38 1.52 6.13
C HIS A 128 -4.27 0.25 5.30
N ALA A 129 -5.28 -0.62 5.39
CA ALA A 129 -5.35 -1.82 4.56
C ALA A 129 -6.78 -2.12 4.09
N ASN A 130 -6.91 -2.52 2.83
CA ASN A 130 -8.11 -3.08 2.26
C ASN A 130 -7.89 -4.57 2.01
N VAL A 131 -8.75 -5.39 2.59
CA VAL A 131 -8.75 -6.84 2.47
C VAL A 131 -9.87 -7.25 1.53
N TYR A 132 -9.52 -8.00 0.50
CA TYR A 132 -10.42 -8.52 -0.52
C TYR A 132 -10.41 -10.05 -0.47
N GLU A 133 -11.59 -10.62 -0.27
CA GLU A 133 -11.79 -12.06 -0.34
C GLU A 133 -12.42 -12.40 -1.69
N TYR A 134 -11.90 -13.45 -2.32
CA TYR A 134 -12.42 -13.95 -3.59
C TYR A 134 -12.86 -15.40 -3.44
N ALA A 135 -14.05 -15.71 -3.93
CA ALA A 135 -14.57 -17.08 -3.93
C ALA A 135 -13.76 -18.04 -4.80
N SER A 136 -13.02 -17.54 -5.81
CA SER A 136 -12.17 -18.36 -6.68
C SER A 136 -11.12 -17.55 -7.43
N ALA A 137 -10.15 -18.23 -8.04
CA ALA A 137 -9.24 -17.63 -9.03
C ALA A 137 -9.98 -16.91 -10.17
N THR A 138 -11.17 -17.40 -10.57
CA THR A 138 -11.98 -16.77 -11.62
C THR A 138 -12.55 -15.42 -11.16
N THR A 139 -13.07 -15.33 -9.94
CA THR A 139 -13.59 -14.06 -9.41
C THR A 139 -12.46 -13.06 -9.16
N TYR A 140 -11.27 -13.55 -8.79
CA TYR A 140 -10.06 -12.74 -8.68
C TYR A 140 -9.60 -12.15 -10.02
N LYS A 141 -9.49 -12.98 -11.08
CA LYS A 141 -9.14 -12.50 -12.43
C LYS A 141 -10.11 -11.44 -12.96
N ASN A 142 -11.36 -11.48 -12.53
CA ASN A 142 -12.41 -10.54 -12.92
C ASN A 142 -12.58 -9.36 -11.96
N ASN A 143 -11.74 -9.24 -10.92
CA ASN A 143 -11.82 -8.20 -9.88
C ASN A 143 -13.21 -8.09 -9.22
N LYS A 144 -13.81 -9.24 -8.89
CA LYS A 144 -15.13 -9.35 -8.23
C LYS A 144 -14.98 -9.99 -6.85
N PRO A 145 -14.57 -9.22 -5.83
CA PRO A 145 -14.45 -9.74 -4.46
C PRO A 145 -15.84 -10.08 -3.91
N THR A 146 -15.93 -11.14 -3.11
CA THR A 146 -17.13 -11.49 -2.35
C THR A 146 -17.28 -10.61 -1.11
N ALA A 147 -16.16 -10.17 -0.54
CA ALA A 147 -16.15 -9.25 0.59
C ALA A 147 -14.97 -8.28 0.46
N VAL A 148 -15.21 -7.05 0.93
CA VAL A 148 -14.18 -6.02 1.10
C VAL A 148 -14.24 -5.52 2.53
N ARG A 149 -13.11 -5.53 3.23
CA ARG A 149 -12.98 -5.00 4.59
C ARG A 149 -11.88 -3.96 4.62
N GLN A 150 -12.21 -2.79 5.16
CA GLN A 150 -11.27 -1.68 5.30
C GLN A 150 -10.78 -1.62 6.74
N TYR A 151 -9.47 -1.43 6.90
CA TYR A 151 -8.81 -1.37 8.18
C TYR A 151 -7.91 -0.14 8.28
N SER A 152 -7.73 0.33 9.51
CA SER A 152 -6.76 1.37 9.83
C SER A 152 -6.24 1.24 11.26
N VAL A 153 -5.21 2.03 11.57
CA VAL A 153 -4.82 2.33 12.95
C VAL A 153 -5.98 2.95 13.75
N ASP A 154 -6.00 2.68 15.06
CA ASP A 154 -7.06 3.15 15.97
C ASP A 154 -7.25 4.66 15.90
N GLY A 155 -8.52 5.09 15.81
CA GLY A 155 -8.89 6.51 15.76
C GLY A 155 -9.39 7.02 14.40
N ALA A 156 -9.45 6.18 13.37
CA ALA A 156 -10.11 6.56 12.12
C ALA A 156 -11.64 6.63 12.28
N THR A 157 -12.24 7.71 11.80
CA THR A 157 -13.69 7.93 11.86
C THR A 157 -14.41 7.21 10.73
N GLY A 158 -15.52 6.51 11.01
CA GLY A 158 -16.40 5.93 9.99
C GLY A 158 -16.66 4.43 10.16
N THR A 159 -16.90 3.71 9.05
CA THR A 159 -17.11 2.25 8.99
C THR A 159 -15.81 1.44 8.90
N VAL A 160 -14.66 2.09 9.07
CA VAL A 160 -13.33 1.47 9.01
C VAL A 160 -13.08 0.68 10.29
N ARG A 161 -12.57 -0.54 10.14
CA ARG A 161 -12.28 -1.41 11.28
C ARG A 161 -10.90 -1.09 11.83
N SER A 162 -10.75 -1.13 13.15
CA SER A 162 -9.42 -1.19 13.75
C SER A 162 -8.71 -2.46 13.34
N TYR A 163 -7.38 -2.41 13.28
CA TYR A 163 -6.58 -3.61 13.08
C TYR A 163 -6.81 -4.63 14.21
N ALA A 164 -7.22 -5.84 13.83
CA ALA A 164 -7.17 -6.98 14.74
C ALA A 164 -5.70 -7.35 15.02
N LYS A 165 -5.40 -7.88 16.21
CA LYS A 165 -4.03 -8.27 16.60
C LYS A 165 -3.36 -9.22 15.60
N THR A 166 -4.11 -10.19 15.07
CA THR A 166 -3.66 -11.13 14.04
C THR A 166 -3.24 -10.39 12.77
N LEU A 167 -4.12 -9.53 12.23
CA LEU A 167 -3.83 -8.73 11.05
C LEU A 167 -2.64 -7.78 11.26
N THR A 168 -2.54 -7.13 12.42
CA THR A 168 -1.37 -6.31 12.79
C THR A 168 -0.08 -7.12 12.70
N SER A 169 -0.11 -8.38 13.15
CA SER A 169 1.06 -9.25 13.20
C SER A 169 1.44 -9.77 11.81
N GLU A 170 0.46 -10.03 10.95
CA GLU A 170 0.68 -10.42 9.55
C GLU A 170 1.11 -9.25 8.66
N LEU A 171 0.72 -8.01 8.98
CA LEU A 171 1.06 -6.84 8.17
C LEU A 171 2.34 -6.14 8.61
N ASN A 172 2.68 -6.11 9.90
CA ASN A 172 3.86 -5.38 10.40
C ASN A 172 5.14 -6.22 10.26
N ASN A 173 5.49 -6.45 9.00
CA ASN A 173 6.60 -7.27 8.53
C ASN A 173 7.91 -6.48 8.43
N THR A 174 8.97 -7.18 8.05
CA THR A 174 10.30 -6.56 7.92
C THR A 174 10.97 -6.92 6.61
N ILE A 175 11.72 -5.97 6.04
CA ILE A 175 12.53 -6.18 4.84
C ILE A 175 14.00 -6.03 5.21
N THR A 176 14.82 -7.03 4.88
CA THR A 176 16.27 -6.95 5.07
C THR A 176 16.93 -6.41 3.81
N LEU A 177 17.91 -5.52 3.98
CA LEU A 177 18.70 -4.93 2.92
C LEU A 177 20.04 -5.65 2.80
N LYS A 178 20.48 -5.90 1.57
CA LYS A 178 21.85 -6.26 1.23
C LYS A 178 22.41 -5.17 0.33
N ASN A 179 23.47 -4.50 0.79
CA ASN A 179 24.09 -3.37 0.08
C ASN A 179 23.06 -2.32 -0.37
N LYS A 180 22.20 -1.86 0.57
CA LYS A 180 21.10 -0.90 0.34
C LYS A 180 19.90 -1.41 -0.48
N THR A 181 19.99 -2.58 -1.12
CA THR A 181 18.90 -3.17 -1.91
C THR A 181 18.05 -4.10 -1.04
N PRO A 182 16.71 -4.02 -1.08
CA PRO A 182 15.84 -5.06 -0.54
C PRO A 182 16.27 -6.45 -1.01
N HIS A 183 16.52 -7.34 -0.05
CA HIS A 183 17.02 -8.69 -0.30
C HIS A 183 16.08 -9.79 0.21
N SER A 184 15.43 -9.58 1.35
CA SER A 184 14.43 -10.50 1.86
C SER A 184 13.25 -9.77 2.47
N TYR A 185 12.07 -10.39 2.33
CA TYR A 185 10.81 -9.98 2.94
C TYR A 185 10.40 -11.06 3.95
N ARG A 186 10.23 -10.67 5.21
CA ARG A 186 9.75 -11.57 6.26
C ARG A 186 8.23 -11.52 6.32
N TYR A 187 7.57 -12.65 6.16
CA TYR A 187 6.13 -12.82 6.41
C TYR A 187 5.97 -13.78 7.59
N VAL A 188 5.47 -13.30 8.73
CA VAL A 188 5.35 -14.11 9.96
C VAL A 188 6.71 -14.76 10.30
N GLU A 189 6.88 -16.07 10.09
CA GLU A 189 8.13 -16.81 10.32
C GLU A 189 8.94 -17.05 9.03
N ALA A 190 8.34 -16.91 7.85
CA ALA A 190 8.98 -17.15 6.57
C ALA A 190 9.86 -15.96 6.12
N ASN A 191 10.98 -16.26 5.47
CA ASN A 191 11.82 -15.26 4.79
C ASN A 191 11.84 -15.54 3.29
N LEU A 192 11.23 -14.64 2.52
CA LEU A 192 11.14 -14.74 1.07
C LEU A 192 12.19 -13.86 0.42
N THR A 193 12.90 -14.35 -0.58
CA THR A 193 13.86 -13.54 -1.35
C THR A 193 13.10 -12.48 -2.15
N THR A 194 13.62 -11.25 -2.16
CA THR A 194 13.05 -10.16 -2.95
C THR A 194 13.82 -9.91 -4.23
N GLU A 195 13.10 -9.61 -5.30
CA GLU A 195 13.64 -9.18 -6.59
C GLU A 195 13.07 -7.80 -6.99
N PRO A 196 13.89 -6.89 -7.55
CA PRO A 196 13.39 -5.62 -8.08
C PRO A 196 12.56 -5.85 -9.35
N ILE A 197 11.46 -5.10 -9.49
CA ILE A 197 10.61 -5.13 -10.69
C ILE A 197 10.28 -3.72 -11.16
N ALA A 198 10.04 -3.55 -12.46
CA ALA A 198 9.76 -2.24 -13.06
C ALA A 198 8.38 -1.69 -12.69
N ALA A 199 7.38 -2.56 -12.56
CA ALA A 199 6.03 -2.23 -12.12
C ALA A 199 5.34 -3.47 -11.54
N PRO A 200 4.50 -3.32 -10.50
CA PRO A 200 3.62 -4.42 -10.07
C PRO A 200 2.60 -4.73 -11.18
N PRO A 201 2.05 -5.96 -11.24
CA PRO A 201 0.96 -6.26 -12.16
C PRO A 201 -0.20 -5.31 -11.91
N THR A 202 -0.86 -4.87 -13.00
CA THR A 202 -1.96 -3.88 -13.01
C THR A 202 -3.22 -4.33 -12.24
N LEU A 203 -3.18 -5.49 -11.59
CA LEU A 203 -4.29 -6.02 -10.80
C LEU A 203 -4.27 -5.36 -9.42
N CYS A 204 -5.37 -4.67 -9.10
CA CYS A 204 -5.74 -4.12 -7.79
C CYS A 204 -5.17 -2.75 -7.36
N PHE A 205 -4.70 -1.90 -8.29
CA PHE A 205 -4.55 -0.45 -8.01
C PHE A 205 -5.80 0.38 -8.32
N LEU A 206 -6.90 -0.26 -8.72
CA LEU A 206 -8.10 0.42 -9.17
C LEU A 206 -9.26 0.25 -8.18
N SER A 207 -9.84 1.42 -7.86
CA SER A 207 -11.05 1.76 -7.10
C SER A 207 -11.00 1.61 -5.59
#